data_AF-A0A534JU85-F1
#
_entry.id   AF-A0A534JU85-F1
#
_cell.length_a   1.000
_cell.length_b   1.000
_cell.length_c   1.000
_cell.angle_alpha   90.00
_cell.angle_beta   90.00
_cell.angle_gamma   90.00
#
_symmetry.space_group_name_H-M   'P 1'
#
loop_
_entity.id
_entity.type
_entity.pdbx_description
1 polymer ?
#
loop_
_entity_poly.entity_id
_entity_poly.type
_entity_poly.pdbx_seq_one_letter_code
_entity_poly.pdbx_strand_id
1 'polypeptide(L)'
;MNVRTFALLVAMMGLVFLSGGSASDVRAASPPALSILLPVNNAVLGNASPVPVVFTVSNFNLTEPGTGPSSPNAGHVAVFVDGGLTMQVAVDAFRLALASGPHMILLQLVMDNGTALSPDVSQSVSVNVTQGPATGQPGISIAFPMEGAILGTDLYLSYRVSNFVLVPPGRLNVTNEGHIHVIVDGSFYAEVADYQP
;
A
#
# COMPACT_ATOMS: atom_id res chain seq x y z
N MET A 1 71.98 -20.69 -74.02
CA MET A 1 71.89 -19.48 -74.86
C MET A 1 70.71 -18.64 -74.38
N ASN A 2 71.02 -17.39 -74.02
CA ASN A 2 70.16 -16.21 -73.90
C ASN A 2 69.30 -16.02 -72.63
N VAL A 3 69.96 -15.37 -71.67
CA VAL A 3 69.46 -14.38 -70.70
C VAL A 3 68.56 -13.33 -71.37
N ARG A 4 67.48 -12.91 -70.69
CA ARG A 4 67.02 -11.51 -70.58
C ARG A 4 65.90 -11.33 -69.54
N THR A 5 66.34 -10.92 -68.35
CA THR A 5 65.82 -9.90 -67.43
C THR A 5 64.52 -9.19 -67.82
N PHE A 6 63.59 -9.03 -66.86
CA PHE A 6 63.24 -7.72 -66.27
C PHE A 6 62.36 -7.90 -65.03
N ALA A 7 62.88 -7.50 -63.87
CA ALA A 7 62.12 -7.24 -62.67
C ALA A 7 61.51 -5.84 -62.78
N LEU A 8 60.26 -5.67 -62.36
CA LEU A 8 59.74 -4.37 -61.96
C LEU A 8 58.82 -4.54 -60.76
N LEU A 9 59.18 -3.82 -59.71
CA LEU A 9 58.66 -3.85 -58.36
C LEU A 9 57.74 -2.64 -58.24
N VAL A 10 56.44 -2.84 -57.99
CA VAL A 10 55.54 -1.76 -57.56
C VAL A 10 54.68 -2.28 -56.41
N ALA A 11 54.82 -1.58 -55.29
CA ALA A 11 54.17 -1.80 -54.02
C ALA A 11 52.65 -1.57 -54.10
N MET A 12 51.88 -2.45 -53.46
CA MET A 12 50.61 -2.05 -52.87
C MET A 12 50.49 -2.68 -51.48
N MET A 13 50.79 -1.83 -50.50
CA MET A 13 50.58 -2.05 -49.09
C MET A 13 49.07 -2.18 -48.85
N GLY A 14 48.60 -3.40 -48.60
CA GLY A 14 47.21 -3.67 -48.24
C GLY A 14 46.92 -3.09 -46.85
N LEU A 15 46.34 -1.90 -46.82
CA LEU A 15 45.80 -1.29 -45.61
C LEU A 15 44.54 -2.07 -45.20
N VAL A 16 44.68 -2.95 -44.21
CA VAL A 16 43.54 -3.60 -43.55
C VAL A 16 42.80 -2.53 -42.75
N PHE A 17 41.68 -2.04 -43.27
CA PHE A 17 40.74 -1.24 -42.50
C PHE A 17 40.07 -2.14 -41.45
N LEU A 18 40.66 -2.20 -40.26
CA LEU A 18 39.94 -2.60 -39.05
C LEU A 18 38.92 -1.49 -38.73
N SER A 19 37.73 -1.57 -39.32
CA SER A 19 36.57 -0.81 -38.84
C SER A 19 36.06 -1.47 -37.56
N GLY A 20 36.82 -1.34 -36.47
CA GLY A 20 36.30 -1.48 -35.12
C GLY A 20 35.40 -0.29 -34.85
N GLY A 21 34.14 -0.37 -35.28
CA GLY A 21 33.13 0.59 -34.84
C GLY A 21 33.04 0.47 -33.33
N SER A 22 33.42 1.53 -32.61
CA SER A 22 33.11 1.66 -31.19
C SER A 22 31.61 1.46 -31.06
N ALA A 23 31.18 0.33 -30.50
CA ALA A 23 29.82 0.21 -30.03
C ALA A 23 29.66 1.33 -29.00
N SER A 24 28.74 2.27 -29.26
CA SER A 24 28.33 3.22 -28.24
C SER A 24 27.91 2.40 -27.03
N ASP A 25 28.59 2.58 -25.89
CA ASP A 25 28.11 2.08 -24.61
C ASP A 25 26.80 2.82 -24.29
N VAL A 26 25.70 2.36 -24.88
CA VAL A 26 24.36 2.77 -24.46
C VAL A 26 24.15 2.11 -23.11
N ARG A 27 24.47 2.86 -22.04
CA ARG A 27 24.02 2.48 -20.71
C ARG A 27 22.50 2.40 -20.78
N ALA A 28 21.95 1.21 -20.55
CA ALA A 28 20.52 1.03 -20.39
C ALA A 28 20.02 2.03 -19.34
N ALA A 29 18.92 2.71 -19.63
CA ALA A 29 18.26 3.54 -18.62
C ALA A 29 17.93 2.66 -17.40
N SER A 30 18.10 3.22 -16.20
CA SER A 30 17.71 2.53 -14.98
C SER A 30 16.23 2.12 -15.06
N PRO A 31 15.87 0.90 -14.67
CA PRO A 31 14.48 0.44 -14.78
C PRO A 31 13.55 1.27 -13.87
N PRO A 32 12.26 1.38 -14.23
CA PRO A 32 11.24 1.90 -13.34
C PRO A 32 11.26 1.22 -11.97
N ALA A 33 11.05 1.99 -10.91
CA ALA A 33 10.94 1.45 -9.56
C ALA A 33 9.85 2.19 -8.76
N LEU A 34 9.24 1.45 -7.83
CA LEU A 34 8.15 1.89 -6.97
C LEU A 34 8.50 1.53 -5.52
N SER A 35 8.32 2.47 -4.59
CA SER A 35 8.49 2.27 -3.15
C SER A 35 7.32 2.83 -2.35
N ILE A 36 6.57 2.01 -1.61
CA ILE A 36 5.57 2.46 -0.64
C ILE A 36 6.30 2.93 0.63
N LEU A 37 6.06 4.18 1.03
CA LEU A 37 6.59 4.80 2.25
C LEU A 37 5.60 4.70 3.41
N LEU A 38 4.32 4.93 3.12
CA LEU A 38 3.22 4.78 4.07
C LEU A 38 2.04 4.08 3.39
N PRO A 39 1.30 3.23 4.10
CA PRO A 39 1.59 2.74 5.44
C PRO A 39 2.81 1.80 5.46
N VAL A 40 3.45 1.68 6.63
CA VAL A 40 4.52 0.67 6.80
C VAL A 40 3.91 -0.73 6.80
N ASN A 41 4.66 -1.72 6.31
CA ASN A 41 4.17 -3.09 6.24
C ASN A 41 3.82 -3.62 7.65
N ASN A 42 2.68 -4.28 7.77
CA ASN A 42 2.05 -4.78 8.99
C ASN A 42 1.65 -3.71 10.01
N ALA A 43 1.46 -2.45 9.60
CA ALA A 43 0.99 -1.41 10.51
C ALA A 43 -0.42 -1.71 11.04
N VAL A 44 -0.62 -1.46 12.34
CA VAL A 44 -1.96 -1.29 12.92
C VAL A 44 -2.33 0.19 12.84
N LEU A 45 -3.37 0.49 12.08
CA LEU A 45 -3.81 1.84 11.79
C LEU A 45 -5.09 2.13 12.56
N GLY A 46 -4.97 2.83 13.68
CA GLY A 46 -6.09 3.16 14.54
C GLY A 46 -6.61 4.56 14.35
N ASN A 47 -7.92 4.73 14.54
CA ASN A 47 -8.69 5.91 14.16
C ASN A 47 -8.49 6.28 12.67
N ALA A 48 -8.06 5.33 11.83
CA ALA A 48 -7.29 5.63 10.62
C ALA A 48 -8.07 5.49 9.32
N SER A 49 -9.38 5.65 9.33
CA SER A 49 -10.15 5.77 8.08
C SER A 49 -10.48 7.25 7.83
N PRO A 50 -9.98 7.86 6.74
CA PRO A 50 -9.26 7.24 5.62
C PRO A 50 -7.75 7.03 5.86
N VAL A 51 -7.20 5.94 5.33
CA VAL A 51 -5.78 5.53 5.42
C VAL A 51 -4.93 6.33 4.43
N PRO A 52 -3.87 7.04 4.87
CA PRO A 52 -2.95 7.70 3.96
C PRO A 52 -2.01 6.69 3.30
N VAL A 53 -1.88 6.78 1.97
CA VAL A 53 -0.88 6.06 1.20
C VAL A 53 0.08 7.08 0.59
N VAL A 54 1.38 6.87 0.81
CA VAL A 54 2.45 7.69 0.25
C VAL A 54 3.49 6.76 -0.35
N PHE A 55 3.93 7.05 -1.57
CA PHE A 55 4.91 6.23 -2.27
C PHE A 55 5.85 7.11 -3.10
N THR A 56 6.91 6.51 -3.61
CA THR A 56 7.83 7.17 -4.55
C THR A 56 7.97 6.33 -5.80
N VAL A 57 8.10 7.01 -6.93
CA VAL A 57 8.37 6.40 -8.23
C VAL A 57 9.67 6.99 -8.78
N SER A 58 10.48 6.16 -9.42
CA SER A 58 11.69 6.61 -10.11
C SER A 58 11.78 5.98 -11.49
N ASN A 59 12.43 6.69 -12.42
CA ASN A 59 12.59 6.29 -13.83
C ASN A 59 11.26 6.00 -14.56
N PHE A 60 10.17 6.62 -14.11
CA PHE A 60 8.84 6.48 -14.70
C PHE A 60 8.06 7.78 -14.50
N ASN A 61 7.42 8.25 -15.56
CA ASN A 61 6.67 9.50 -15.56
C ASN A 61 5.20 9.23 -15.24
N LEU A 62 4.72 9.74 -14.10
CA LEU A 62 3.31 9.65 -13.74
C LEU A 62 2.48 10.63 -14.59
N THR A 63 1.47 10.10 -15.28
CA THR A 63 0.56 10.81 -16.15
C THR A 63 -0.86 10.33 -15.90
N GLU A 64 -1.83 11.23 -15.95
CA GLU A 64 -3.24 10.89 -15.73
C GLU A 64 -3.71 9.76 -16.68
N PRO A 65 -4.55 8.82 -16.22
CA PRO A 65 -5.03 7.73 -17.05
C PRO A 65 -5.73 8.22 -18.33
N GLY A 66 -5.38 7.64 -19.48
CA GLY A 66 -6.03 7.89 -20.77
C GLY A 66 -5.58 9.20 -21.46
N THR A 67 -4.48 9.81 -20.99
CA THR A 67 -4.01 11.11 -21.50
C THR A 67 -2.82 11.03 -22.45
N GLY A 68 -2.20 9.85 -22.61
CA GLY A 68 -0.96 9.72 -23.36
C GLY A 68 -0.83 8.42 -24.18
N PRO A 69 0.24 8.28 -24.98
CA PRO A 69 0.54 7.02 -25.64
C PRO A 69 1.01 5.97 -24.63
N SER A 70 0.66 4.70 -24.85
CA SER A 70 1.16 3.60 -24.02
C SER A 70 2.68 3.43 -24.21
N SER A 71 3.45 3.64 -23.14
CA SER A 71 4.91 3.61 -23.13
C SER A 71 5.42 2.96 -21.84
N PRO A 72 6.51 2.18 -21.87
CA PRO A 72 7.05 1.55 -20.67
C PRO A 72 7.63 2.55 -19.65
N ASN A 73 7.79 3.81 -20.03
CA ASN A 73 8.41 4.85 -19.20
C ASN A 73 7.39 5.88 -18.69
N ALA A 74 6.09 5.74 -19.01
CA ALA A 74 5.06 6.68 -18.59
C ALA A 74 3.69 6.00 -18.44
N GLY A 75 2.89 6.48 -17.50
CA GLY A 75 1.58 5.94 -17.20
C GLY A 75 1.17 6.29 -15.78
N HIS A 76 0.47 5.40 -15.09
CA HIS A 76 -0.08 5.68 -13.76
C HIS A 76 0.10 4.49 -12.83
N VAL A 77 -0.38 4.63 -11.59
CA VAL A 77 -0.40 3.55 -10.60
C VAL A 77 -1.80 2.97 -10.52
N ALA A 78 -1.92 1.67 -10.78
CA ALA A 78 -3.11 0.90 -10.44
C ALA A 78 -3.05 0.51 -8.96
N VAL A 79 -4.09 0.88 -8.21
CA VAL A 79 -4.21 0.64 -6.77
C VAL A 79 -5.18 -0.50 -6.53
N PHE A 80 -4.69 -1.58 -5.95
CA PHE A 80 -5.48 -2.74 -5.58
C PHE A 80 -5.60 -2.85 -4.07
N VAL A 81 -6.80 -3.18 -3.59
CA VAL A 81 -7.08 -3.52 -2.19
C VAL A 81 -7.67 -4.93 -2.19
N ASP A 82 -7.04 -5.84 -1.45
CA ASP A 82 -7.46 -7.25 -1.32
C ASP A 82 -7.64 -7.95 -2.69
N GLY A 83 -6.80 -7.58 -3.66
CA GLY A 83 -6.81 -8.10 -5.03
C GLY A 83 -7.79 -7.41 -5.98
N GLY A 84 -8.66 -6.53 -5.49
CA GLY A 84 -9.59 -5.75 -6.31
C GLY A 84 -9.01 -4.40 -6.72
N LEU A 85 -9.08 -4.04 -8.01
CA LEU A 85 -8.73 -2.71 -8.48
C LEU A 85 -9.68 -1.68 -7.85
N THR A 86 -9.12 -0.77 -7.06
CA THR A 86 -9.88 0.23 -6.30
C THR A 86 -9.84 1.60 -6.98
N MET A 87 -8.67 2.02 -7.47
CA MET A 87 -8.48 3.30 -8.16
C MET A 87 -7.22 3.32 -9.02
N GLN A 88 -7.08 4.37 -9.81
CA GLN A 88 -5.88 4.67 -10.60
C GLN A 88 -5.43 6.08 -10.23
N VAL A 89 -4.12 6.28 -10.03
CA VAL A 89 -3.57 7.57 -9.59
C VAL A 89 -2.29 7.93 -10.35
N ALA A 90 -2.12 9.22 -10.64
CA ALA A 90 -0.90 9.79 -11.19
C ALA A 90 -0.19 10.73 -10.19
N VAL A 91 -0.53 10.62 -8.91
CA VAL A 91 0.05 11.37 -7.79
C VAL A 91 0.67 10.42 -6.77
N ASP A 92 1.69 10.89 -6.06
CA ASP A 92 2.51 10.10 -5.12
C ASP A 92 1.91 9.94 -3.72
N ALA A 93 0.78 10.60 -3.45
CA ALA A 93 0.05 10.50 -2.20
C ALA A 93 -1.47 10.53 -2.41
N PHE A 94 -2.20 9.64 -1.73
CA PHE A 94 -3.65 9.56 -1.77
C PHE A 94 -4.22 8.95 -0.48
N ARG A 95 -5.55 8.80 -0.41
CA ARG A 95 -6.27 8.29 0.75
C ARG A 95 -7.20 7.15 0.37
N LEU A 96 -7.20 6.08 1.17
CA LEU A 96 -8.08 4.91 1.02
C LEU A 96 -9.10 4.86 2.14
N ALA A 97 -10.38 4.78 1.79
CA ALA A 97 -11.43 4.44 2.74
C ALA A 97 -11.45 2.92 2.92
N LEU A 98 -10.88 2.44 4.02
CA LEU A 98 -10.85 1.02 4.37
C LEU A 98 -11.78 0.76 5.57
N ALA A 99 -12.41 -0.40 5.56
CA ALA A 99 -13.18 -0.89 6.69
C ALA A 99 -12.24 -1.36 7.81
N SER A 100 -12.77 -1.62 9.00
CA SER A 100 -12.02 -2.26 10.07
C SER A 100 -11.65 -3.68 9.68
N GLY A 101 -10.41 -4.08 9.94
CA GLY A 101 -9.88 -5.40 9.66
C GLY A 101 -8.57 -5.40 8.85
N PRO A 102 -8.09 -6.61 8.51
CA PRO A 102 -6.88 -6.79 7.73
C PRO A 102 -7.12 -6.45 6.26
N HIS A 103 -6.16 -5.72 5.66
CA HIS A 103 -6.17 -5.36 4.24
C HIS A 103 -4.77 -5.53 3.62
N MET A 104 -4.73 -5.93 2.35
CA MET A 104 -3.52 -5.90 1.52
C MET A 104 -3.66 -4.80 0.47
N ILE A 105 -2.78 -3.79 0.54
CA ILE A 105 -2.71 -2.71 -0.45
C ILE A 105 -1.58 -3.06 -1.42
N LEU A 106 -1.87 -3.12 -2.70
CA LEU A 106 -0.89 -3.32 -3.77
C LEU A 106 -0.93 -2.15 -4.73
N LEU A 107 0.24 -1.57 -5.00
CA LEU A 107 0.45 -0.56 -6.03
C LEU A 107 1.20 -1.20 -7.20
N GLN A 108 0.75 -0.96 -8.42
CA GLN A 108 1.39 -1.46 -9.64
C GLN A 108 1.56 -0.33 -10.64
N LEU A 109 2.76 -0.17 -11.19
CA LEU A 109 2.97 0.72 -12.34
C LEU A 109 2.36 0.08 -13.59
N VAL A 110 1.54 0.85 -14.30
CA VAL A 110 0.90 0.43 -15.54
C VAL A 110 1.09 1.49 -16.62
N MET A 111 1.16 1.06 -17.87
CA MET A 111 1.13 1.96 -19.03
C MET A 111 -0.25 2.61 -19.16
N ASP A 112 -0.38 3.62 -20.03
CA ASP A 112 -1.65 4.35 -20.20
C ASP A 112 -2.85 3.46 -20.58
N ASN A 113 -2.61 2.36 -21.31
CA ASN A 113 -3.64 1.35 -21.62
C ASN A 113 -4.02 0.43 -20.44
N GLY A 114 -3.51 0.69 -19.23
CA GLY A 114 -3.75 -0.09 -18.02
C GLY A 114 -2.98 -1.42 -17.94
N THR A 115 -2.11 -1.72 -18.91
CA THR A 115 -1.30 -2.95 -18.87
C THR A 115 -0.09 -2.77 -17.98
N ALA A 116 0.24 -3.81 -17.21
CA ALA A 116 1.43 -3.85 -16.38
C ALA A 116 2.71 -3.72 -17.21
N LEU A 117 3.76 -3.17 -16.58
CA LEU A 117 5.10 -3.14 -17.18
C LEU A 117 5.66 -4.56 -17.33
N SER A 118 6.66 -4.72 -18.20
CA SER A 118 7.42 -5.95 -18.37
C SER A 118 8.92 -5.66 -18.23
N PRO A 119 9.58 -6.09 -17.12
CA PRO A 119 9.00 -6.84 -15.99
C PRO A 119 7.98 -6.02 -15.17
N ASP A 120 7.12 -6.72 -14.42
CA ASP A 120 6.16 -6.08 -13.53
C ASP A 120 6.87 -5.26 -12.46
N VAL A 121 6.32 -4.08 -12.15
CA VAL A 121 6.81 -3.19 -11.10
C VAL A 121 5.65 -2.92 -10.15
N SER A 122 5.57 -3.75 -9.13
CA SER A 122 4.55 -3.68 -8.10
C SER A 122 5.15 -3.76 -6.70
N GLN A 123 4.42 -3.23 -5.73
CA GLN A 123 4.73 -3.38 -4.31
C GLN A 123 3.45 -3.51 -3.51
N SER A 124 3.49 -4.32 -2.46
CA SER A 124 2.39 -4.47 -1.53
C SER A 124 2.79 -4.22 -0.08
N VAL A 125 1.81 -3.78 0.72
CA VAL A 125 1.89 -3.72 2.17
C VAL A 125 0.61 -4.29 2.77
N SER A 126 0.75 -5.05 3.85
CA SER A 126 -0.38 -5.51 4.66
C SER A 126 -0.61 -4.53 5.82
N VAL A 127 -1.86 -4.24 6.15
CA VAL A 127 -2.23 -3.38 7.28
C VAL A 127 -3.42 -3.96 8.02
N ASN A 128 -3.59 -3.56 9.29
CA ASN A 128 -4.79 -3.84 10.05
C ASN A 128 -5.44 -2.52 10.47
N VAL A 129 -6.63 -2.23 9.95
CA VAL A 129 -7.34 -0.98 10.21
C VAL A 129 -8.29 -1.16 11.38
N THR A 130 -8.33 -0.17 12.27
CA THR A 130 -9.26 -0.11 13.40
C THR A 130 -9.85 1.29 13.56
N GLN A 131 -11.14 1.37 13.87
CA GLN A 131 -11.86 2.54 14.33
C GLN A 131 -11.41 2.96 15.73
N GLY A 132 -10.96 2.00 16.54
CA GLY A 132 -10.36 2.25 17.84
C GLY A 132 -8.94 2.79 17.74
N PRO A 133 -8.33 3.17 18.89
CA PRO A 133 -6.92 3.54 18.93
C PRO A 133 -6.03 2.36 18.53
N ALA A 134 -4.93 2.66 17.82
CA ALA A 134 -3.99 1.64 17.34
C ALA A 134 -3.26 0.91 18.48
N THR A 135 -3.12 1.60 19.61
CA THR A 135 -2.37 1.17 20.79
C THR A 135 -3.12 1.60 22.05
N GLY A 136 -2.65 1.11 23.20
CA GLY A 136 -3.28 1.33 24.50
C GLY A 136 -4.09 0.13 24.94
N GLN A 137 -4.10 -0.12 26.24
CA GLN A 137 -4.88 -1.18 26.84
C GLN A 137 -6.34 -0.72 26.96
N PRO A 138 -7.32 -1.48 26.42
CA PRO A 138 -8.73 -1.24 26.65
C PRO A 138 -9.06 -1.21 28.14
N GLY A 139 -9.85 -0.21 28.55
CA GLY A 139 -10.29 -0.06 29.93
C GLY A 139 -11.77 0.22 30.00
N ILE A 140 -12.44 -0.38 30.98
CA ILE A 140 -13.83 -0.13 31.32
C ILE A 140 -13.96 0.13 32.82
N SER A 141 -14.80 1.08 33.20
CA SER A 141 -15.15 1.35 34.60
C SER A 141 -16.62 1.71 34.73
N ILE A 142 -17.28 1.19 35.76
CA ILE A 142 -18.64 1.61 36.14
C ILE A 142 -18.52 2.96 36.87
N ALA A 143 -19.20 3.98 36.36
CA ALA A 143 -19.28 5.30 36.98
C ALA A 143 -20.49 5.42 37.92
N PHE A 144 -21.56 4.69 37.62
CA PHE A 144 -22.74 4.58 38.47
C PHE A 144 -23.43 3.22 38.18
N PRO A 145 -23.88 2.49 39.21
CA PRO A 145 -23.91 2.85 40.62
C PRO A 145 -22.52 2.87 41.26
N MET A 146 -22.40 3.61 42.38
CA MET A 146 -21.21 3.51 43.22
C MET A 146 -21.20 2.15 43.92
N GLU A 147 -20.00 1.63 44.17
CA GLU A 147 -19.83 0.39 44.92
C GLU A 147 -20.54 0.47 46.28
N GLY A 148 -21.35 -0.55 46.60
CA GLY A 148 -22.12 -0.63 47.84
C GLY A 148 -23.39 0.22 47.89
N ALA A 149 -23.79 0.87 46.79
CA ALA A 149 -25.05 1.61 46.75
C ALA A 149 -26.27 0.69 46.96
N ILE A 150 -27.22 1.13 47.77
CA ILE A 150 -28.54 0.50 47.89
C ILE A 150 -29.43 1.08 46.80
N LEU A 151 -29.87 0.24 45.87
CA LEU A 151 -30.58 0.65 44.66
C LEU A 151 -31.99 0.08 44.68
N GLY A 152 -32.90 0.77 43.99
CA GLY A 152 -34.24 0.25 43.71
C GLY A 152 -34.22 -0.86 42.65
N THR A 153 -35.40 -1.30 42.24
CA THR A 153 -35.54 -2.34 41.20
C THR A 153 -35.21 -1.85 39.80
N ASP A 154 -35.32 -0.54 39.55
CA ASP A 154 -34.93 0.09 38.30
C ASP A 154 -33.66 0.92 38.51
N LEU A 155 -32.66 0.65 37.68
CA LEU A 155 -31.36 1.27 37.77
C LEU A 155 -30.87 1.69 36.39
N TYR A 156 -30.32 2.90 36.33
CA TYR A 156 -29.48 3.33 35.21
C TYR A 156 -28.03 2.95 35.46
N LEU A 157 -27.35 2.42 34.45
CA LEU A 157 -25.92 2.12 34.50
C LEU A 157 -25.16 3.20 33.72
N SER A 158 -24.19 3.85 34.36
CA SER A 158 -23.25 4.73 33.68
C SER A 158 -21.87 4.10 33.69
N TYR A 159 -21.15 4.17 32.59
CA TYR A 159 -19.83 3.59 32.44
C TYR A 159 -18.92 4.49 31.61
N ARG A 160 -17.62 4.23 31.71
CA ARG A 160 -16.59 4.85 30.88
C ARG A 160 -15.81 3.78 30.17
N VAL A 161 -15.56 4.01 28.89
CA VAL A 161 -14.68 3.20 28.05
C VAL A 161 -13.47 4.04 27.67
N SER A 162 -12.30 3.40 27.63
CA SER A 162 -11.05 4.02 27.21
C SER A 162 -10.26 3.08 26.31
N ASN A 163 -9.52 3.65 25.35
CA ASN A 163 -8.71 2.91 24.38
C ASN A 163 -9.46 1.80 23.63
N PHE A 164 -10.77 1.97 23.44
CA PHE A 164 -11.64 0.98 22.83
C PHE A 164 -12.84 1.69 22.20
N VAL A 165 -13.25 1.26 21.02
CA VAL A 165 -14.44 1.80 20.34
C VAL A 165 -15.55 0.77 20.38
N LEU A 166 -16.75 1.24 20.73
CA LEU A 166 -17.95 0.43 20.73
C LEU A 166 -18.50 0.30 19.30
N VAL A 167 -18.65 -0.94 18.85
CA VAL A 167 -19.22 -1.32 17.55
C VAL A 167 -20.26 -2.42 17.74
N PRO A 168 -21.27 -2.53 16.85
CA PRO A 168 -22.25 -3.61 16.89
C PRO A 168 -21.63 -5.01 16.90
N PRO A 169 -22.30 -6.00 17.52
CA PRO A 169 -21.84 -7.38 17.53
C PRO A 169 -21.83 -8.01 16.13
N GLY A 170 -21.17 -9.16 16.01
CA GLY A 170 -21.11 -9.95 14.78
C GLY A 170 -20.16 -9.38 13.71
N ARG A 171 -19.31 -8.41 14.08
CA ARG A 171 -18.22 -7.89 13.25
C ARG A 171 -16.98 -8.78 13.37
N LEU A 172 -15.99 -8.52 12.50
CA LEU A 172 -14.68 -9.17 12.59
C LEU A 172 -14.01 -8.82 13.92
N ASN A 173 -13.19 -9.74 14.43
CA ASN A 173 -12.35 -9.47 15.61
C ASN A 173 -11.24 -8.50 15.22
N VAL A 174 -11.43 -7.22 15.55
CA VAL A 174 -10.48 -6.14 15.28
C VAL A 174 -9.93 -5.61 16.59
N THR A 175 -8.65 -5.24 16.58
CA THR A 175 -7.97 -4.68 17.75
C THR A 175 -8.72 -3.44 18.26
N ASN A 176 -8.96 -3.39 19.58
CA ASN A 176 -9.56 -2.24 20.27
C ASN A 176 -10.96 -1.86 19.76
N GLU A 177 -11.71 -2.82 19.23
CA GLU A 177 -13.12 -2.69 18.85
C GLU A 177 -13.96 -3.81 19.46
N GLY A 178 -15.22 -3.53 19.76
CA GLY A 178 -16.20 -4.53 20.15
C GLY A 178 -17.37 -3.92 20.91
N HIS A 179 -17.96 -4.67 21.84
CA HIS A 179 -19.13 -4.24 22.62
C HIS A 179 -18.97 -4.64 24.09
N ILE A 180 -19.89 -4.19 24.92
CA ILE A 180 -19.91 -4.46 26.36
C ILE A 180 -20.94 -5.54 26.65
N HIS A 181 -20.54 -6.54 27.44
CA HIS A 181 -21.48 -7.43 28.12
C HIS A 181 -21.78 -6.89 29.52
N VAL A 182 -23.04 -6.62 29.79
CA VAL A 182 -23.53 -6.30 31.13
C VAL A 182 -23.84 -7.62 31.82
N ILE A 183 -23.16 -7.89 32.93
CA ILE A 183 -23.29 -9.11 33.71
C ILE A 183 -23.74 -8.73 35.12
N VAL A 184 -24.85 -9.29 35.58
CA VAL A 184 -25.41 -9.09 36.93
C VAL A 184 -25.35 -10.43 37.65
N ASP A 185 -24.68 -10.47 38.81
CA ASP A 185 -24.50 -11.70 39.61
C ASP A 185 -23.98 -12.91 38.81
N GLY A 186 -23.07 -12.65 37.86
CA GLY A 186 -22.50 -13.67 36.97
C GLY A 186 -23.39 -14.08 35.80
N SER A 187 -24.61 -13.54 35.70
CA SER A 187 -25.54 -13.79 34.59
C SER A 187 -25.49 -12.68 33.56
N PHE A 188 -25.42 -13.05 32.27
CA PHE A 188 -25.55 -12.09 31.18
C PHE A 188 -26.93 -11.42 31.23
N TYR A 189 -26.92 -10.09 31.22
CA TYR A 189 -28.13 -9.27 31.28
C TYR A 189 -28.41 -8.59 29.95
N ALA A 190 -27.40 -7.91 29.40
CA ALA A 190 -27.55 -7.14 28.16
C ALA A 190 -26.23 -6.99 27.41
N GLU A 191 -26.36 -6.68 26.13
CA GLU A 191 -25.25 -6.25 25.28
C GLU A 191 -25.41 -4.75 24.97
N VAL A 192 -24.31 -4.00 25.04
CA VAL A 192 -24.30 -2.56 24.73
C VAL A 192 -23.19 -2.30 23.71
N ALA A 193 -23.58 -1.73 22.57
CA ALA A 193 -22.70 -1.53 21.43
C ALA A 193 -22.62 -0.07 20.94
N ASP A 194 -23.30 0.85 21.63
CA ASP A 194 -23.21 2.28 21.40
C ASP A 194 -23.06 3.04 22.72
N TYR A 195 -22.49 4.24 22.62
CA TYR A 195 -22.47 5.17 23.73
C TYR A 195 -23.80 5.93 23.72
N GLN A 196 -24.77 5.50 24.52
CA GLN A 196 -25.93 6.33 24.86
C GLN A 196 -25.56 7.19 26.10
N PRO A 197 -25.29 8.50 25.94
CA PRO A 197 -25.15 9.42 27.08
C PRO A 197 -26.43 9.50 27.91
#